data_AF-A0A813XPT5-F1
#
_entry.id   AF-A0A813XPT5-F1
#
_cell.length_a   1.000
_cell.length_b   1.000
_cell.length_c   1.000
_cell.angle_alpha   90.00
_cell.angle_beta   90.00
_cell.angle_gamma   90.00
#
_symmetry.space_group_name_H-M   'P 1'
#
loop_
_entity.id
_entity.type
_entity.pdbx_description
1 polymer ?
#
loop_
_entity_poly.entity_id
_entity_poly.type
_entity_poly.pdbx_seq_one_letter_code
_entity_poly.pdbx_strand_id
1 'polypeptide(L)'
;MADKSHGQCLVCDGVAIGINFSIPTCMPCKAFFRRNATRLGIQQFICKRDGDCLVTYKRRRSCNCCRLAKCFRVGMDKSLILSDEEREARNKLVEMNRLKRGKIPKLQCIKWMQPPYVLRMTISKSSQYLSSSDQTLLSNIFHAHETVFSIKKNDSSICISTPEHISLHDYANQISHGFQNSIEYLKCIPEFARINTDDKIRLVKNHF
;
A
#
# COMPACT_ATOMS: atom_id res chain seq x y z
N MET A 1 11.91 10.66 20.47
CA MET A 1 12.81 11.58 19.73
C MET A 1 12.84 11.09 18.27
N ALA A 2 12.46 11.79 17.20
CA ALA A 2 12.12 13.18 16.96
C ALA A 2 11.05 13.26 15.84
N ASP A 3 10.00 14.04 16.06
CA ASP A 3 9.14 14.53 14.99
C ASP A 3 9.93 15.56 14.18
N LYS A 4 10.58 15.12 13.09
CA LYS A 4 11.10 16.06 12.10
C LYS A 4 9.92 16.50 11.23
N SER A 5 9.18 17.49 11.70
CA SER A 5 8.37 18.32 10.82
C SER A 5 9.34 18.91 9.78
N HIS A 6 9.33 18.34 8.58
CA HIS A 6 10.13 18.85 7.48
C HIS A 6 9.45 20.15 7.05
N GLY A 7 9.70 21.25 7.77
CA GLY A 7 8.87 22.45 7.80
C GLY A 7 8.20 22.81 6.48
N GLN A 8 8.88 23.61 5.65
CA GLN A 8 8.33 24.16 4.42
C GLN A 8 9.12 23.71 3.19
N CYS A 9 8.42 23.42 2.10
CA CYS A 9 8.99 23.07 0.81
C CYS A 9 9.68 24.28 0.18
N LEU A 10 11.01 24.27 0.08
CA LEU A 10 11.80 25.41 -0.41
C LEU A 10 11.49 25.82 -1.86
N VAL A 11 10.84 24.94 -2.65
CA VAL A 11 10.43 25.26 -4.02
C VAL A 11 9.13 26.07 -4.07
N CYS A 12 8.13 25.77 -3.22
CA CYS A 12 6.77 26.29 -3.42
C CYS A 12 6.01 26.55 -2.14
N ASP A 13 6.68 26.56 -0.98
CA ASP A 13 6.12 27.04 0.28
C ASP A 13 4.98 26.15 0.85
N GLY A 14 4.73 24.99 0.24
CA GLY A 14 3.81 23.98 0.76
C GLY A 14 4.45 23.12 1.86
N VAL A 15 3.66 22.27 2.52
CA VAL A 15 4.17 21.36 3.55
C VAL A 15 5.18 20.37 2.95
N ALA A 16 6.41 20.36 3.47
CA ALA A 16 7.40 19.39 3.04
C ALA A 16 7.18 18.05 3.74
N ILE A 17 7.50 16.96 3.03
CA ILE A 17 7.31 15.58 3.54
C ILE A 17 8.62 14.94 3.96
N GLY A 18 9.74 15.60 3.67
CA GLY A 18 11.06 14.98 3.69
C GLY A 18 12.11 15.81 2.96
N ILE A 19 13.37 15.44 3.15
CA ILE A 19 14.46 15.80 2.25
C ILE A 19 14.34 14.92 1.00
N ASN A 20 14.20 15.54 -0.18
CA ASN A 20 14.21 14.82 -1.44
C ASN A 20 15.15 15.53 -2.41
N PHE A 21 16.07 14.77 -3.01
CA PHE A 21 17.09 15.32 -3.90
C PHE A 21 17.86 16.45 -3.19
N SER A 22 18.39 16.17 -1.99
CA SER A 22 19.22 17.07 -1.17
C SER A 22 18.52 18.19 -0.38
N ILE A 23 17.23 18.48 -0.60
CA ILE A 23 16.54 19.57 0.14
C ILE A 23 15.10 19.25 0.61
N PRO A 24 14.57 19.96 1.63
CA PRO A 24 13.18 19.82 2.07
C PRO A 24 12.17 20.19 0.98
N THR A 25 11.33 19.22 0.60
CA THR A 25 10.34 19.41 -0.48
C THR A 25 9.02 18.67 -0.22
N CYS A 26 7.93 19.21 -0.80
CA CYS A 26 6.63 18.54 -0.81
C CYS A 26 6.56 17.43 -1.87
N MET A 27 5.62 16.48 -1.70
CA MET A 27 5.42 15.36 -2.64
C MET A 27 5.25 15.82 -4.11
N PRO A 28 4.47 16.88 -4.41
CA PRO A 28 4.34 17.34 -5.80
C PRO A 28 5.63 17.91 -6.40
N CYS A 29 6.50 18.55 -5.61
CA CYS A 29 7.79 19.08 -6.11
C CYS A 29 8.80 17.96 -6.29
N LYS A 30 8.85 16.98 -5.37
CA LYS A 30 9.61 15.72 -5.54
C LYS A 30 9.28 15.04 -6.87
N ALA A 31 8.00 14.79 -7.14
CA ALA A 31 7.56 14.12 -8.36
C ALA A 31 7.82 14.95 -9.61
N PHE A 32 7.62 16.27 -9.53
CA PHE A 32 7.89 17.19 -10.63
C PHE A 32 9.38 17.20 -11.01
N PHE A 33 10.28 17.32 -10.04
CA PHE A 33 11.71 17.35 -10.30
C PHE A 33 12.20 16.07 -10.97
N ARG A 34 11.85 14.90 -10.42
CA ARG A 34 12.21 13.59 -10.98
C ARG A 34 11.82 13.42 -12.45
N ARG A 35 10.67 13.96 -12.88
CA ARG A 35 10.17 13.83 -14.26
C ARG A 35 10.88 14.76 -15.25
N ASN A 36 11.47 15.84 -14.77
CA ASN A 36 11.81 17.00 -15.60
C ASN A 36 13.28 17.42 -15.50
N ALA A 37 14.01 17.01 -14.46
CA ALA A 37 15.40 17.41 -14.23
C ALA A 37 16.38 16.98 -15.35
N THR A 38 16.07 15.90 -16.07
CA THR A 38 16.86 15.43 -17.22
C THR A 38 16.43 16.04 -18.56
N ARG A 39 15.33 16.82 -18.56
CA ARG A 39 14.70 17.39 -19.77
C ARG A 39 15.05 18.87 -19.99
N LEU A 40 16.15 19.33 -19.39
CA LEU A 40 16.66 20.69 -19.58
C LEU A 40 16.95 20.92 -21.08
N GLY A 41 16.51 22.05 -21.62
CA GLY A 41 16.72 22.41 -23.05
C GLY A 41 15.61 21.98 -24.01
N ILE A 42 14.54 21.30 -23.56
CA ILE A 42 13.38 20.98 -24.40
C ILE A 42 12.39 22.17 -24.42
N GLN A 43 11.79 22.45 -25.58
CA GLN A 43 10.82 23.54 -25.84
C GLN A 43 9.73 23.70 -24.76
N GLN A 44 9.33 22.60 -24.10
CA GLN A 44 8.34 22.57 -23.01
C GLN A 44 8.78 23.27 -21.71
N PHE A 45 10.04 23.70 -21.59
CA PHE A 45 10.57 24.51 -20.49
C PHE A 45 10.89 25.94 -20.88
N ILE A 46 10.23 26.49 -21.91
CA ILE A 46 10.27 27.92 -22.21
C ILE A 46 9.23 28.64 -21.34
N CYS A 47 9.64 29.70 -20.65
CA CYS A 47 8.71 30.57 -19.95
C CYS A 47 7.92 31.41 -20.96
N LYS A 48 6.60 31.51 -20.79
CA LYS A 48 5.73 32.36 -21.64
C LYS A 48 5.66 33.83 -21.18
N ARG A 49 6.51 34.19 -20.22
CA ARG A 49 6.64 35.51 -19.57
C ARG A 49 8.15 35.79 -19.44
N ASP A 50 8.58 36.52 -18.42
CA ASP A 50 9.95 37.01 -18.28
C ASP A 50 10.92 36.06 -17.56
N GLY A 51 10.57 34.77 -17.46
CA GLY A 51 11.44 33.77 -16.81
C GLY A 51 11.49 33.82 -15.27
N ASP A 52 10.72 34.70 -14.63
CA ASP A 52 10.80 35.03 -13.20
C ASP A 52 9.52 34.68 -12.41
N CYS A 53 8.65 33.85 -12.98
CA CYS A 53 7.32 33.56 -12.44
C CYS A 53 7.37 33.13 -10.96
N LEU A 54 6.56 33.78 -10.12
CA LEU A 54 6.49 33.46 -8.69
C LEU A 54 5.92 32.06 -8.44
N VAL A 55 6.77 31.16 -7.94
CA VAL A 55 6.45 29.76 -7.61
C VAL A 55 6.05 29.65 -6.14
N THR A 56 4.75 29.49 -5.90
CA THR A 56 4.11 29.28 -4.59
C THR A 56 3.22 28.04 -4.61
N TYR A 57 2.65 27.64 -3.47
CA TYR A 57 1.83 26.43 -3.36
C TYR A 57 0.67 26.43 -4.36
N LYS A 58 0.02 27.60 -4.51
CA LYS A 58 -1.11 27.84 -5.42
C LYS A 58 -0.67 28.01 -6.89
N ARG A 59 0.45 28.71 -7.16
CA ARG A 59 0.86 29.09 -8.53
C ARG A 59 1.96 28.24 -9.15
N ARG A 60 2.47 27.22 -8.46
CA ARG A 60 3.53 26.32 -8.98
C ARG A 60 3.18 25.58 -10.27
N ARG A 61 1.91 25.47 -10.64
CA ARG A 61 1.49 24.84 -11.92
C ARG A 61 1.50 25.82 -13.10
N SER A 62 1.58 27.12 -12.84
CA SER A 62 1.45 28.16 -13.88
C SER A 62 2.66 28.27 -14.80
N CYS A 63 3.84 27.82 -14.38
CA CYS A 63 5.03 27.83 -15.23
C CYS A 63 5.98 26.69 -14.86
N ASN A 64 6.07 25.68 -15.72
CA ASN A 64 6.98 24.55 -15.53
C ASN A 64 8.45 24.97 -15.64
N CYS A 65 8.77 25.92 -16.53
CA CYS A 65 10.11 26.51 -16.67
C CYS A 65 10.62 27.07 -15.34
N CYS A 66 9.94 28.09 -14.79
CA CYS A 66 10.37 28.75 -13.55
C CYS A 66 10.31 27.82 -12.34
N ARG A 67 9.38 26.86 -12.32
CA ARG A 67 9.36 25.83 -11.26
C ARG A 67 10.61 24.95 -11.31
N LEU A 68 10.99 24.46 -12.49
CA LEU A 68 12.19 23.63 -12.65
C LEU A 68 13.46 24.44 -12.35
N ALA A 69 13.55 25.67 -12.85
CA ALA A 69 14.64 26.58 -12.54
C ALA A 69 14.75 26.82 -11.02
N LYS A 70 13.61 27.06 -10.34
CA LYS A 70 13.62 27.21 -8.87
C LYS A 70 14.07 25.93 -8.18
N CYS A 71 13.65 24.73 -8.61
CA CYS A 71 14.13 23.46 -8.06
C CYS A 71 15.66 23.38 -8.03
N PHE A 72 16.33 23.66 -9.15
CA PHE A 72 17.79 23.68 -9.20
C PHE A 72 18.39 24.81 -8.35
N ARG A 73 17.83 26.03 -8.43
CA ARG A 73 18.30 27.19 -7.66
C ARG A 73 18.26 26.97 -6.16
N VAL A 74 17.27 26.22 -5.65
CA VAL A 74 17.20 25.90 -4.22
C VAL A 74 18.00 24.66 -3.83
N GLY A 75 18.76 24.05 -4.76
CA GLY A 75 19.69 22.95 -4.47
C GLY A 75 19.15 21.53 -4.69
N MET A 76 18.09 21.34 -5.50
CA MET A 76 17.70 19.99 -5.88
C MET A 76 18.72 19.35 -6.81
N ASP A 77 19.27 18.20 -6.40
CA ASP A 77 20.32 17.51 -7.16
C ASP A 77 19.76 16.43 -8.10
N LYS A 78 20.03 16.59 -9.41
CA LYS A 78 19.63 15.63 -10.45
C LYS A 78 20.48 14.36 -10.46
N SER A 79 21.69 14.38 -9.91
CA SER A 79 22.57 13.20 -9.84
C SER A 79 21.95 12.06 -9.01
N LEU A 80 21.06 12.42 -8.08
CA LEU A 80 20.29 11.48 -7.26
C LEU A 80 19.08 10.87 -7.98
N ILE A 81 18.90 11.18 -9.28
CA ILE A 81 17.94 10.52 -10.15
C ILE A 81 18.69 9.46 -10.95
N LEU A 82 18.21 8.22 -10.89
CA LEU A 82 18.77 7.11 -11.65
C LEU A 82 18.84 7.45 -13.14
N SER A 83 19.95 7.09 -13.78
CA SER A 83 20.11 7.16 -15.23
C SER A 83 19.13 6.22 -15.94
N ASP A 84 18.94 6.41 -17.24
CA ASP A 84 18.07 5.52 -18.03
C ASP A 84 18.65 4.09 -18.06
N GLU A 85 19.97 3.93 -18.09
CA GLU A 85 20.66 2.65 -18.00
C GLU A 85 20.45 1.96 -16.64
N GLU A 86 20.61 2.70 -15.53
CA GLU A 86 20.39 2.17 -14.19
C GLU A 86 18.93 1.77 -13.95
N ARG A 87 18.01 2.56 -14.50
CA ARG A 87 16.58 2.26 -14.46
C ARG A 87 16.26 0.98 -15.24
N GLU A 88 16.84 0.82 -16.42
CA GLU A 88 16.67 -0.37 -17.24
C GLU A 88 17.26 -1.61 -16.56
N ALA A 89 18.45 -1.50 -15.97
CA ALA A 89 19.07 -2.57 -15.20
C ALA A 89 18.19 -2.99 -14.00
N ARG A 90 17.63 -2.01 -13.27
CA ARG A 90 16.67 -2.28 -12.18
C ARG A 90 15.42 -2.98 -12.70
N ASN A 91 14.84 -2.53 -13.82
CA ASN A 91 13.64 -3.15 -14.39
C ASN A 91 13.90 -4.61 -14.78
N LYS A 92 15.05 -4.89 -15.41
CA LYS A 92 15.49 -6.25 -15.74
C LYS A 92 15.66 -7.11 -14.50
N LEU A 93 16.27 -6.57 -13.44
CA LEU A 93 16.40 -7.29 -12.16
C LEU A 93 15.03 -7.61 -11.54
N VAL A 94 14.10 -6.67 -11.55
CA VAL A 94 12.73 -6.88 -11.05
C VAL A 94 12.03 -7.98 -11.87
N GLU A 95 12.16 -7.96 -13.20
CA GLU A 95 11.55 -8.98 -14.05
C GLU A 95 12.20 -10.36 -13.86
N MET A 96 13.53 -10.44 -13.77
CA MET A 96 14.23 -11.67 -13.43
C MET A 96 13.78 -12.22 -12.06
N ASN A 97 13.65 -11.36 -11.05
CA ASN A 97 13.15 -11.77 -9.73
C ASN A 97 11.70 -12.24 -9.78
N ARG A 98 10.87 -11.66 -10.65
CA ARG A 98 9.49 -12.10 -10.89
C ARG A 98 9.43 -13.47 -11.55
N LEU A 99 10.30 -13.74 -12.53
CA LEU A 99 10.41 -15.04 -13.18
C LEU A 99 10.93 -16.11 -12.20
N LYS A 100 11.95 -15.77 -11.38
CA LYS A 100 12.53 -16.67 -10.36
C LYS A 100 11.56 -17.01 -9.23
N ARG A 101 10.67 -16.09 -8.86
CA ARG A 101 9.61 -16.35 -7.86
C ARG A 101 8.54 -17.32 -8.37
N GLY A 102 8.64 -17.80 -9.61
CA GLY A 102 7.59 -18.51 -10.30
C GLY A 102 6.39 -17.59 -10.54
N LYS A 103 5.50 -17.99 -11.46
CA LYS A 103 4.14 -17.48 -11.39
C LYS A 103 3.51 -18.08 -10.14
N ILE A 104 3.72 -17.48 -8.96
CA ILE A 104 2.63 -17.49 -7.99
C ILE A 104 1.47 -16.91 -8.79
N PRO A 105 0.40 -17.67 -9.05
CA PRO A 105 -0.75 -17.12 -9.75
C PRO A 105 -1.03 -15.77 -9.10
N LYS A 106 -1.30 -14.72 -9.88
CA LYS A 106 -2.02 -13.59 -9.29
C LYS A 106 -3.24 -14.26 -8.67
N LEU A 107 -3.22 -14.47 -7.35
CA LEU A 107 -4.42 -14.52 -6.57
C LEU A 107 -5.01 -13.17 -6.93
N GLN A 108 -5.96 -13.20 -7.87
CA GLN A 108 -6.89 -12.11 -8.00
C GLN A 108 -7.24 -11.77 -6.57
N CYS A 109 -7.11 -10.50 -6.20
CA CYS A 109 -7.79 -10.03 -5.01
C CYS A 109 -9.21 -10.53 -5.18
N ILE A 110 -9.53 -11.61 -4.46
CA ILE A 110 -10.85 -12.20 -4.48
C ILE A 110 -11.66 -11.05 -3.91
N LYS A 111 -12.48 -10.43 -4.76
CA LYS A 111 -13.59 -9.59 -4.29
C LYS A 111 -14.14 -10.34 -3.09
N TRP A 112 -14.08 -9.75 -1.90
CA TRP A 112 -14.57 -10.34 -0.66
C TRP A 112 -16.03 -10.74 -0.82
N MET A 113 -16.27 -11.92 -1.39
CA MET A 113 -17.58 -12.47 -1.72
C MET A 113 -17.45 -13.99 -1.66
N GLN A 114 -17.77 -14.46 -0.45
CA GLN A 114 -18.35 -15.74 -0.07
C GLN A 114 -17.51 -17.01 -0.28
N PRO A 115 -17.23 -17.78 0.79
CA PRO A 115 -16.73 -19.14 0.66
C PRO A 115 -17.90 -20.09 0.35
N PRO A 116 -17.94 -20.71 -0.84
CA PRO A 116 -18.43 -22.10 -0.84
C PRO A 116 -17.80 -23.00 -1.92
N TYR A 117 -16.47 -22.96 -2.15
CA TYR A 117 -15.88 -24.00 -3.03
C TYR A 117 -14.41 -24.40 -2.80
N VAL A 118 -13.59 -23.60 -2.12
CA VAL A 118 -12.17 -23.96 -1.91
C VAL A 118 -11.99 -25.06 -0.85
N LEU A 119 -12.98 -25.26 0.01
CA LEU A 119 -12.95 -26.21 1.13
C LEU A 119 -13.35 -27.65 0.77
N ARG A 120 -13.54 -27.97 -0.52
CA ARG A 120 -13.74 -29.35 -0.99
C ARG A 120 -12.48 -29.95 -1.63
N MET A 121 -11.30 -29.45 -1.29
CA MET A 121 -10.10 -30.29 -1.41
C MET A 121 -10.13 -31.28 -0.26
N THR A 122 -10.57 -32.51 -0.55
CA THR A 122 -10.39 -33.63 0.38
C THR A 122 -8.92 -33.69 0.77
N ILE A 123 -8.65 -33.56 2.07
CA ILE A 123 -7.34 -33.61 2.75
C ILE A 123 -6.45 -34.76 2.24
N SER A 124 -7.06 -35.80 1.67
CA SER A 124 -6.42 -37.00 1.13
C SER A 124 -5.33 -36.76 0.07
N LYS A 125 -5.36 -35.67 -0.72
CA LYS A 125 -4.32 -35.44 -1.76
C LYS A 125 -3.19 -34.48 -1.35
N SER A 126 -3.41 -33.58 -0.39
CA SER A 126 -2.40 -32.60 0.06
C SER A 126 -1.65 -33.01 1.34
N SER A 127 -2.18 -33.96 2.12
CA SER A 127 -1.55 -34.45 3.35
C SER A 127 -0.21 -35.16 3.14
N GLN A 128 0.15 -35.49 1.90
CA GLN A 128 1.35 -36.28 1.58
C GLN A 128 2.66 -35.48 1.66
N TYR A 129 2.59 -34.14 1.68
CA TYR A 129 3.77 -33.25 1.64
C TYR A 129 3.91 -32.35 2.89
N LEU A 130 3.01 -32.49 3.86
CA LEU A 130 2.95 -31.61 5.03
C LEU A 130 3.45 -32.35 6.27
N SER A 131 4.19 -31.65 7.12
CA SER A 131 4.59 -32.19 8.42
C SER A 131 3.36 -32.42 9.31
N SER A 132 3.47 -33.29 10.31
CA SER A 132 2.39 -33.52 11.29
C SER A 132 1.97 -32.23 12.01
N SER A 133 2.93 -31.32 12.23
CA SER A 133 2.68 -30.00 12.80
C SER A 133 1.84 -29.12 11.87
N ASP A 134 2.15 -29.11 10.57
CA ASP A 134 1.39 -28.33 9.58
C ASP A 134 -0.04 -28.88 9.40
N GLN A 135 -0.20 -30.21 9.43
CA GLN A 135 -1.52 -30.85 9.37
C GLN A 135 -2.39 -30.46 10.57
N THR A 136 -1.79 -30.39 11.76
CA THR A 136 -2.48 -29.96 12.98
C THR A 136 -2.90 -28.49 12.90
N LEU A 137 -1.99 -27.62 12.46
CA LEU A 137 -2.27 -26.19 12.28
C LEU A 137 -3.43 -25.97 11.29
N LEU A 138 -3.41 -26.67 10.16
CA LEU A 138 -4.49 -26.58 9.16
C LEU A 138 -5.82 -27.04 9.76
N SER A 139 -5.85 -28.14 10.50
CA SER A 139 -7.06 -28.63 11.18
C SER A 139 -7.61 -27.57 12.15
N ASN A 140 -6.74 -26.92 12.92
CA ASN A 140 -7.13 -25.88 13.88
C ASN A 140 -7.71 -24.64 13.19
N ILE A 141 -7.10 -24.22 12.07
CA ILE A 141 -7.59 -23.12 11.23
C ILE A 141 -8.99 -23.44 10.69
N PHE A 142 -9.20 -24.64 10.17
CA PHE A 142 -10.50 -25.05 9.63
C PHE A 142 -11.57 -25.16 10.73
N HIS A 143 -11.23 -25.73 11.88
CA HIS A 143 -12.15 -25.80 13.01
C HIS A 143 -12.54 -24.40 13.52
N ALA A 144 -11.58 -23.47 13.63
CA ALA A 144 -11.86 -22.09 14.00
C ALA A 144 -12.81 -21.41 13.02
N HIS A 145 -12.64 -21.66 11.71
CA HIS A 145 -13.53 -21.17 10.67
C HIS A 145 -14.94 -21.76 10.81
N GLU A 146 -15.05 -23.08 10.95
CA GLU A 146 -16.34 -23.75 11.14
C GLU A 146 -17.06 -23.25 12.40
N THR A 147 -16.34 -22.99 13.49
CA THR A 147 -16.91 -22.50 14.74
C THR A 147 -17.54 -21.11 14.54
N VAL A 148 -16.78 -20.16 14.00
CA VAL A 148 -17.26 -18.77 13.85
C VAL A 148 -18.34 -18.63 12.78
N PHE A 149 -18.27 -19.43 11.71
CA PHE A 149 -19.24 -19.38 10.62
C PHE A 149 -20.50 -20.24 10.86
N SER A 150 -20.42 -21.33 11.65
CA SER A 150 -21.60 -22.12 12.02
C SER A 150 -22.48 -21.40 13.03
N ILE A 151 -21.90 -20.59 13.93
CA ILE A 151 -22.64 -19.70 14.85
C ILE A 151 -23.56 -18.73 14.07
N LYS A 152 -23.15 -18.31 12.87
CA LYS A 152 -23.89 -17.34 12.05
C LYS A 152 -24.96 -17.91 11.14
N LYS A 153 -25.10 -19.24 11.05
CA LYS A 153 -26.21 -19.83 10.30
C LYS A 153 -27.57 -19.59 10.96
N ASN A 154 -27.56 -19.25 12.25
CA ASN A 154 -28.76 -18.88 13.03
C ASN A 154 -29.04 -17.38 13.07
N ASP A 155 -28.05 -16.52 12.80
CA ASP A 155 -28.22 -15.08 12.71
C ASP A 155 -28.17 -14.64 11.24
N SER A 156 -29.35 -14.61 10.64
CA SER A 156 -29.63 -14.12 9.29
C SER A 156 -29.32 -12.62 9.14
N SER A 157 -28.05 -12.20 9.20
CA SER A 157 -27.62 -10.83 8.88
C SER A 157 -26.10 -10.73 8.81
N ILE A 158 -25.51 -10.93 7.63
CA ILE A 158 -24.39 -10.14 7.06
C ILE A 158 -24.33 -10.56 5.59
N CYS A 159 -25.25 -9.99 4.80
CA CYS A 159 -25.13 -9.97 3.35
C CYS A 159 -24.37 -8.68 3.04
N ILE A 160 -23.16 -8.77 2.49
CA ILE A 160 -22.50 -7.61 1.89
C ILE A 160 -23.26 -7.32 0.59
N SER A 161 -24.29 -6.50 0.67
CA SER A 161 -25.03 -6.01 -0.48
C SER A 161 -24.10 -5.11 -1.30
N THR A 162 -23.71 -5.54 -2.50
CA THR A 162 -23.15 -4.63 -3.50
C THR A 162 -24.29 -3.80 -4.13
N PRO A 163 -24.02 -2.67 -4.81
CA PRO A 163 -23.76 -1.37 -4.23
C PRO A 163 -24.78 -0.35 -4.75
N GLU A 164 -25.78 0.02 -3.94
CA GLU A 164 -26.51 1.29 -4.11
C GLU A 164 -26.69 1.94 -2.72
N HIS A 165 -26.05 3.11 -2.56
CA HIS A 165 -26.13 4.04 -1.42
C HIS A 165 -26.32 3.45 -0.01
N ILE A 166 -25.25 2.84 0.51
CA ILE A 166 -25.08 2.61 1.96
C ILE A 166 -24.64 3.91 2.65
N SER A 167 -25.23 4.25 3.79
CA SER A 167 -24.82 5.43 4.57
C SER A 167 -23.42 5.23 5.17
N LEU A 168 -22.68 6.33 5.39
CA LEU A 168 -21.37 6.28 6.05
C LEU A 168 -21.42 5.58 7.42
N HIS A 169 -22.54 5.74 8.14
CA HIS A 169 -22.78 5.10 9.43
C HIS A 169 -22.93 3.59 9.29
N ASP A 170 -23.73 3.14 8.33
CA ASP A 170 -23.96 1.70 8.11
C ASP A 170 -22.70 1.02 7.57
N TYR A 171 -21.90 1.72 6.76
CA TYR A 171 -20.59 1.24 6.32
C TYR A 171 -19.63 1.09 7.51
N ALA A 172 -19.56 2.09 8.39
CA ALA A 172 -18.73 2.03 9.59
C ALA A 172 -19.15 0.88 10.52
N ASN A 173 -20.44 0.64 10.68
CA ASN A 173 -20.96 -0.46 11.48
C ASN A 173 -20.63 -1.82 10.86
N GLN A 174 -20.73 -1.96 9.53
CA GLN A 174 -20.34 -3.19 8.84
C GLN A 174 -18.85 -3.51 8.98
N ILE A 175 -17.99 -2.50 8.83
CA ILE A 175 -16.54 -2.66 9.04
C ILE A 175 -16.25 -3.04 10.50
N SER A 176 -16.90 -2.39 11.45
CA SER A 176 -16.73 -2.66 12.89
C SER A 176 -17.13 -4.09 13.25
N HIS A 177 -18.28 -4.57 12.73
CA HIS A 177 -18.69 -5.96 12.90
C HIS A 177 -17.75 -6.93 12.19
N GLY A 178 -17.29 -6.60 10.97
CA GLY A 178 -16.30 -7.39 10.23
C GLY A 178 -15.03 -7.61 11.07
N PHE A 179 -14.51 -6.53 11.65
CA PHE A 179 -13.34 -6.56 12.52
C PHE A 179 -13.55 -7.44 13.77
N GLN A 180 -14.69 -7.31 14.46
CA GLN A 180 -15.02 -8.14 15.63
C GLN A 180 -15.04 -9.63 15.30
N ASN A 181 -15.58 -10.02 14.14
CA ASN A 181 -15.59 -11.42 13.71
C ASN A 181 -14.19 -11.96 13.44
N SER A 182 -13.33 -11.13 12.84
CA SER A 182 -11.93 -11.49 12.59
C SER A 182 -11.17 -11.72 13.89
N ILE A 183 -11.43 -10.90 14.92
CA ILE A 183 -10.86 -11.11 16.26
C ILE A 183 -11.36 -12.41 16.89
N GLU A 184 -12.66 -12.69 16.80
CA GLU A 184 -13.22 -13.91 17.40
C GLU A 184 -12.71 -15.18 16.71
N TYR A 185 -12.59 -15.16 15.38
CA TYR A 185 -11.95 -16.22 14.62
C TYR A 185 -10.51 -16.48 15.07
N LEU A 186 -9.71 -15.42 15.22
CA LEU A 186 -8.32 -15.55 15.67
C LEU A 186 -8.24 -16.17 17.07
N LYS A 187 -9.16 -15.84 17.99
CA LYS A 187 -9.20 -16.46 19.32
C LYS A 187 -9.48 -17.96 19.27
N CYS A 188 -10.24 -18.44 18.29
CA CYS A 188 -10.52 -19.86 18.11
C CYS A 188 -9.32 -20.67 17.60
N ILE A 189 -8.23 -20.01 17.18
CA ILE A 189 -6.99 -20.69 16.75
C ILE A 189 -6.09 -20.90 17.99
N PRO A 190 -5.85 -22.14 18.44
CA PRO A 190 -5.05 -22.42 19.63
C PRO A 190 -3.63 -21.85 19.57
N GLU A 191 -3.01 -21.84 18.40
CA GLU A 191 -1.69 -21.27 18.17
C GLU A 191 -1.68 -19.76 18.38
N PHE A 192 -2.75 -19.06 17.95
CA PHE A 192 -2.89 -17.63 18.19
C PHE A 192 -3.08 -17.34 19.68
N ALA A 193 -3.83 -18.18 20.41
CA ALA A 193 -4.00 -18.04 21.84
C ALA A 193 -2.66 -18.08 22.61
N ARG A 194 -1.66 -18.82 22.10
CA ARG A 194 -0.31 -18.97 22.68
C ARG A 194 0.63 -17.79 22.37
N ILE A 195 0.29 -16.91 21.44
CA ILE A 195 1.08 -15.71 21.12
C ILE A 195 0.96 -14.69 22.26
N ASN A 196 2.03 -13.95 22.56
CA ASN A 196 1.98 -12.88 23.56
C ASN A 196 1.09 -11.72 23.10
N THR A 197 0.66 -10.86 24.04
CA THR A 197 -0.30 -9.80 23.77
C THR A 197 0.21 -8.75 22.78
N ASP A 198 1.49 -8.39 22.81
CA ASP A 198 2.06 -7.38 21.90
C ASP A 198 2.07 -7.88 20.45
N ASP A 199 2.48 -9.13 20.24
CA ASP A 199 2.49 -9.76 18.92
C ASP A 199 1.09 -10.02 18.39
N LYS A 200 0.12 -10.37 19.26
CA LYS A 200 -1.31 -10.42 18.89
C LYS A 200 -1.78 -9.07 18.34
N ILE A 201 -1.43 -7.96 19.01
CA ILE A 201 -1.79 -6.60 18.57
C ILE A 201 -1.13 -6.27 17.23
N ARG A 202 0.16 -6.59 17.05
CA ARG A 202 0.89 -6.34 15.80
C ARG A 202 0.30 -7.13 14.63
N LEU A 203 -0.04 -8.41 14.85
CA LEU A 203 -0.63 -9.27 13.85
C LEU A 203 -1.99 -8.74 13.39
N VAL A 204 -2.83 -8.31 14.34
CA VAL A 204 -4.13 -7.71 14.01
C VAL A 204 -3.95 -6.39 13.25
N LYS A 205 -3.12 -5.46 13.75
CA LYS A 205 -2.93 -4.12 13.15
C LYS A 205 -2.29 -4.12 11.76
N ASN A 206 -1.46 -5.12 11.44
CA ASN A 206 -0.75 -5.16 10.16
C ASN A 206 -1.55 -5.87 9.07
N HIS A 207 -2.59 -6.63 9.42
CA HIS A 207 -3.34 -7.47 8.49
C HIS A 207 -4.85 -7.15 8.40
N PHE A 208 -5.37 -6.31 9.30
CA PHE A 208 -6.72 -5.74 9.27
C PHE A 208 -6.64 -4.22 9.39
#